data_AF-A0A562BNP0-F1
#
_entry.id   AF-A0A562BNP0-F1
#
_cell.length_a   1.000
_cell.length_b   1.000
_cell.length_c   1.000
_cell.angle_alpha   90.00
_cell.angle_beta   90.00
_cell.angle_gamma   90.00
#
_symmetry.space_group_name_H-M   'P 1'
#
loop_
_entity.id
_entity.type
_entity.pdbx_description
1 polymer ?
#
loop_
_entity_poly.entity_id
_entity_poly.type
_entity_poly.pdbx_seq_one_letter_code
_entity_poly.pdbx_strand_id
1 'polypeptide(L)'
;MNATTVRRIAVAAQLAAVAGLAAAWVYLGAASWPVALLAGIATVLVLFALSIALAFGISLGGGPWGSLHELPAIPEPLRRERSATRLTASGALACYVRECVAVFRMFNWLQPFRAGRRFVPARAGGAPSDTGRPPLLLVHGYGCNHAVWLDLQPALAAAG
;
A
#
# COMPACT_ATOMS: atom_id res chain seq x y z
N MET A 1 21.24 0.62 1.50
CA MET A 1 20.06 1.50 1.73
C MET A 1 18.84 0.61 1.92
N ASN A 2 18.05 0.78 2.99
CA ASN A 2 16.88 -0.07 3.27
C ASN A 2 15.57 0.60 2.79
N ALA A 3 14.48 -0.18 2.67
CA ALA A 3 13.19 0.31 2.18
C ALA A 3 12.67 1.52 2.97
N THR A 4 12.88 1.54 4.29
CA THR A 4 12.47 2.65 5.17
C THR A 4 13.16 3.97 4.78
N THR A 5 14.48 3.95 4.56
CA THR A 5 15.23 5.14 4.14
C THR A 5 14.74 5.65 2.78
N VAL A 6 14.55 4.76 1.81
CA VAL A 6 14.02 5.14 0.49
C VAL A 6 12.67 5.83 0.61
N ARG A 7 11.77 5.31 1.47
CA ARG A 7 10.45 5.92 1.66
C ARG A 7 10.48 7.26 2.38
N ARG A 8 11.39 7.46 3.33
CA ARG A 8 11.59 8.79 3.94
C ARG A 8 12.05 9.82 2.91
N ILE A 9 12.97 9.45 2.03
CA ILE A 9 13.42 10.32 0.93
C ILE A 9 12.25 10.62 -0.01
N ALA A 10 11.44 9.62 -0.37
CA ALA A 10 10.27 9.82 -1.23
C ALA A 10 9.24 10.78 -0.59
N VAL A 11 8.96 10.64 0.70
CA VAL A 11 8.05 11.55 1.43
C VAL A 11 8.63 12.98 1.46
N ALA A 12 9.92 13.14 1.73
CA ALA A 12 10.57 14.44 1.70
C ALA A 12 10.50 15.09 0.29
N ALA A 13 10.70 14.30 -0.76
CA ALA A 13 10.57 14.75 -2.14
C ALA A 13 9.14 15.17 -2.50
N GLN A 14 8.11 14.46 -2.01
CA GLN A 14 6.72 14.85 -2.18
C GLN A 14 6.42 16.19 -1.49
N LEU A 15 6.90 16.39 -0.26
CA LEU A 15 6.73 17.65 0.46
C LEU A 15 7.43 18.82 -0.25
N ALA A 16 8.64 18.58 -0.75
CA ALA A 16 9.37 19.56 -1.56
C ALA A 16 8.62 19.90 -2.85
N ALA A 17 8.02 18.91 -3.52
CA ALA A 17 7.21 19.12 -4.72
C ALA A 17 5.96 19.97 -4.42
N VAL A 18 5.24 19.69 -3.32
CA VAL A 18 4.11 20.51 -2.88
C VAL A 18 4.55 21.96 -2.64
N ALA A 19 5.64 22.17 -1.90
CA ALA A 19 6.15 23.50 -1.60
C ALA A 19 6.60 24.25 -2.87
N GLY A 20 7.28 23.57 -3.79
CA GLY A 20 7.71 24.14 -5.07
C GLY A 20 6.54 24.54 -5.98
N LEU A 21 5.52 23.69 -6.09
CA LEU A 21 4.29 24.01 -6.83
C LEU A 21 3.56 25.21 -6.22
N ALA A 22 3.41 25.22 -4.90
CA ALA A 22 2.77 26.33 -4.19
C ALA A 22 3.53 27.64 -4.38
N ALA A 23 4.86 27.62 -4.24
CA ALA A 23 5.71 28.78 -4.46
C ALA A 23 5.61 29.30 -5.91
N ALA A 24 5.57 28.41 -6.90
CA ALA A 24 5.38 28.79 -8.29
C ALA A 24 4.04 29.50 -8.52
N TRP A 25 2.95 28.99 -7.96
CA TRP A 25 1.62 29.60 -8.11
C TRP A 25 1.52 30.98 -7.45
N VAL A 26 2.13 31.14 -6.27
CA VAL A 26 2.18 32.43 -5.58
C VAL A 26 3.06 33.42 -6.37
N TYR A 27 4.22 32.97 -6.84
CA TYR A 27 5.15 33.81 -7.62
C TYR A 27 4.53 34.31 -8.93
N LEU A 28 3.73 33.47 -9.59
CA LEU A 28 3.00 33.84 -10.81
C LEU A 28 1.76 34.71 -10.52
N GLY A 29 1.50 35.09 -9.27
CA GLY A 29 0.35 35.90 -8.88
C GLY A 29 -0.99 35.19 -9.03
N ALA A 30 -1.00 33.86 -9.16
CA ALA A 30 -2.19 33.09 -9.49
C ALA A 30 -3.04 32.73 -8.25
N ALA A 31 -2.44 32.72 -7.06
CA ALA A 31 -3.12 32.29 -5.83
C ALA A 31 -2.48 32.86 -4.56
N SER A 32 -3.25 32.93 -3.47
CA SER A 32 -2.71 33.12 -2.12
C SER A 32 -2.06 31.84 -1.60
N TRP A 33 -1.14 31.95 -0.64
CA TRP A 33 -0.41 30.81 -0.06
C TRP A 33 -1.29 29.61 0.35
N PRO A 34 -2.42 29.79 1.06
CA PRO A 34 -3.27 28.65 1.43
C PRO A 34 -3.84 27.92 0.22
N VAL A 35 -4.32 28.66 -0.78
CA VAL A 35 -4.87 28.10 -2.03
C VAL A 35 -3.79 27.37 -2.81
N ALA A 36 -2.59 27.97 -2.90
CA ALA A 36 -1.45 27.39 -3.60
C ALA A 36 -0.95 26.10 -2.95
N LEU A 37 -0.92 26.03 -1.61
CA LEU A 37 -0.59 24.80 -0.88
C LEU A 37 -1.63 23.70 -1.10
N LEU A 38 -2.93 24.04 -1.02
CA LEU A 38 -4.00 23.07 -1.27
C LEU A 38 -3.93 22.52 -2.71
N ALA A 39 -3.66 23.39 -3.68
CA ALA A 39 -3.44 22.99 -5.06
C ALA A 39 -2.23 22.07 -5.21
N GLY A 40 -1.09 22.42 -4.61
CA GLY A 40 0.11 21.56 -4.64
C GLY A 40 -0.15 20.17 -4.04
N ILE A 41 -0.83 20.11 -2.89
CA ILE A 41 -1.25 18.85 -2.27
C ILE A 41 -2.17 18.07 -3.21
N ALA A 42 -3.19 18.72 -3.77
CA ALA A 42 -4.13 18.09 -4.68
C ALA A 42 -3.43 17.53 -5.93
N THR A 43 -2.49 18.28 -6.51
CA THR A 43 -1.69 17.81 -7.65
C THR A 43 -0.90 16.55 -7.30
N VAL A 44 -0.20 16.52 -6.17
CA VAL A 44 0.57 15.33 -5.76
C VAL A 44 -0.35 14.13 -5.50
N LEU A 45 -1.51 14.34 -4.86
CA LEU A 45 -2.49 13.28 -4.61
C LEU A 45 -3.13 12.74 -5.89
N VAL A 46 -3.43 13.60 -6.86
CA VAL A 46 -3.95 13.21 -8.16
C VAL A 46 -2.91 12.40 -8.93
N LEU A 47 -1.66 12.85 -9.00
CA LEU A 47 -0.57 12.11 -9.64
C LEU A 47 -0.35 10.75 -8.98
N PHE A 48 -0.41 10.69 -7.65
CA PHE A 48 -0.36 9.44 -6.90
C PHE A 48 -1.50 8.49 -7.28
N ALA A 49 -2.75 8.96 -7.28
CA ALA A 49 -3.90 8.14 -7.66
C ALA A 49 -3.74 7.63 -9.11
N LEU A 50 -3.38 8.51 -10.05
CA LEU A 50 -3.12 8.15 -11.44
C LEU A 50 -2.03 7.08 -11.58
N SER A 51 -0.98 7.11 -10.76
CA SER A 51 0.06 6.08 -10.75
C SER A 51 -0.46 4.71 -10.33
N ILE A 52 -1.42 4.66 -9.40
CA ILE A 52 -2.08 3.42 -8.98
C ILE A 52 -3.01 2.92 -10.08
N ALA A 53 -3.78 3.82 -10.71
CA ALA A 53 -4.62 3.45 -11.86
C ALA A 53 -3.78 2.88 -13.00
N LEU A 54 -2.62 3.47 -13.28
CA LEU A 54 -1.67 2.97 -14.27
C LEU A 54 -1.15 1.57 -13.88
N ALA A 55 -0.80 1.36 -12.61
CA ALA A 55 -0.37 0.04 -12.13
C ALA A 55 -1.45 -1.02 -12.34
N PHE A 56 -2.72 -0.73 -12.03
CA PHE A 56 -3.85 -1.61 -12.35
C PHE A 56 -3.96 -1.87 -13.86
N GLY A 57 -3.86 -0.82 -14.69
CA GLY A 57 -3.89 -0.95 -16.14
C GLY A 57 -2.82 -1.89 -16.67
N ILE A 58 -1.58 -1.77 -16.17
CA ILE A 58 -0.46 -2.64 -16.53
C ILE A 58 -0.71 -4.08 -16.04
N SER A 59 -1.22 -4.25 -14.82
CA SER A 59 -1.55 -5.58 -14.28
C SER A 59 -2.66 -6.30 -15.06
N LEU A 60 -3.65 -5.55 -15.56
CA LEU A 60 -4.74 -6.10 -16.38
C LEU A 60 -4.32 -6.37 -17.82
N GLY A 61 -3.49 -5.49 -18.40
CA GLY A 61 -3.06 -5.56 -19.79
C GLY A 61 -1.96 -6.57 -20.08
N GLY A 62 -1.37 -7.20 -19.06
CA GLY A 62 -0.18 -8.03 -19.21
C GLY A 62 1.03 -7.17 -19.55
N GLY A 63 1.62 -6.56 -18.53
CA GLY A 63 2.84 -5.76 -18.69
C GLY A 63 4.06 -6.59 -19.11
N PRO A 64 5.24 -5.96 -19.23
CA PRO A 64 6.48 -6.61 -19.67
C PRO A 64 7.04 -7.67 -18.70
N TRP A 65 6.35 -7.93 -17.58
CA TRP A 65 6.78 -8.81 -16.49
C TRP A 65 6.12 -10.20 -16.53
N GLY A 66 5.42 -10.53 -17.61
CA GLY A 66 4.76 -11.82 -17.82
C GLY A 66 3.29 -11.67 -18.20
N SER A 67 2.82 -12.56 -19.06
CA SER A 67 1.41 -12.68 -19.41
C SER A 67 0.64 -13.29 -18.24
N LEU A 68 -0.63 -12.90 -18.03
CA LEU A 68 -1.54 -13.61 -17.11
C LEU A 68 -1.65 -15.12 -17.44
N HIS A 69 -1.21 -15.55 -18.63
CA HIS A 69 -1.09 -16.95 -19.03
C HIS A 69 0.01 -17.75 -18.32
N GLU A 70 1.01 -17.09 -17.70
CA GLU A 70 2.08 -17.75 -16.96
C GLU A 70 1.76 -17.93 -15.47
N LEU A 71 0.61 -17.41 -15.01
CA LEU A 71 0.17 -17.60 -13.64
C LEU A 71 -0.24 -19.06 -13.41
N PRO A 72 0.06 -19.63 -12.22
CA PRO A 72 -0.42 -20.95 -11.85
C PRO A 72 -1.94 -21.06 -12.04
N ALA A 73 -2.38 -22.20 -12.57
CA ALA A 73 -3.80 -22.47 -12.72
C ALA A 73 -4.51 -22.33 -11.37
N ILE A 74 -5.54 -21.49 -11.33
CA ILE A 74 -6.31 -21.27 -10.10
C ILE A 74 -7.06 -22.57 -9.78
N PRO A 75 -6.95 -23.09 -8.54
CA PRO A 75 -7.70 -24.26 -8.11
C PRO A 75 -9.21 -24.10 -8.38
N GLU A 76 -9.84 -25.18 -8.83
CA GLU A 76 -11.25 -25.17 -9.23
C GLU A 76 -12.24 -24.55 -8.22
N PRO A 77 -12.16 -24.81 -6.90
CA PRO A 77 -13.06 -24.15 -5.94
C PRO A 77 -12.93 -22.62 -5.95
N LEU A 78 -11.71 -22.09 -6.07
CA LEU A 78 -11.44 -20.65 -6.13
C LEU A 78 -11.85 -20.03 -7.47
N ARG A 79 -11.84 -20.83 -8.55
CA ARG A 79 -12.28 -20.40 -9.88
C ARG A 79 -13.79 -20.10 -9.89
N ARG A 80 -14.59 -20.91 -9.20
CA ARG A 80 -16.05 -20.73 -9.10
C ARG A 80 -16.44 -19.54 -8.22
N GLU A 81 -15.73 -19.31 -7.12
CA GLU A 81 -15.95 -18.12 -6.29
C GLU A 81 -15.62 -16.83 -7.06
N ARG A 82 -14.52 -16.82 -7.82
CA ARG A 82 -14.13 -15.68 -8.66
C ARG A 82 -15.16 -15.37 -9.75
N SER A 83 -15.71 -16.39 -10.42
CA SER A 83 -16.72 -16.16 -11.47
C SER A 83 -18.04 -15.65 -10.91
N ALA A 84 -18.38 -16.03 -9.66
CA ALA A 84 -19.54 -15.54 -8.93
C ALA A 84 -19.38 -14.10 -8.39
N THR A 85 -18.15 -13.62 -8.17
CA THR A 85 -17.86 -12.29 -7.59
C THR A 85 -17.38 -11.29 -8.64
N ARG A 86 -18.21 -11.02 -9.66
CA ARG A 86 -17.97 -9.88 -10.55
C ARG A 86 -18.27 -8.57 -9.81
N LEU A 87 -17.27 -7.69 -9.74
CA LEU A 87 -17.44 -6.36 -9.16
C LEU A 87 -18.34 -5.50 -10.05
N THR A 88 -19.31 -4.82 -9.44
CA THR A 88 -20.02 -3.71 -10.09
C THR A 88 -19.07 -2.53 -10.31
N ALA A 89 -19.43 -1.57 -11.17
CA ALA A 89 -18.63 -0.36 -11.37
C ALA A 89 -18.39 0.41 -10.06
N SER A 90 -19.41 0.51 -9.20
CA SER A 90 -19.28 1.12 -7.87
C SER A 90 -18.38 0.30 -6.95
N GLY A 91 -18.46 -1.03 -6.99
CA GLY A 91 -17.57 -1.93 -6.26
C GLY A 91 -16.11 -1.80 -6.72
N ALA A 92 -15.88 -1.67 -8.02
CA ALA A 92 -14.56 -1.44 -8.59
C ALA A 92 -13.99 -0.09 -8.17
N LEU A 93 -14.79 0.98 -8.21
CA LEU A 93 -14.36 2.31 -7.75
C LEU A 93 -14.05 2.31 -6.25
N ALA A 94 -14.90 1.69 -5.42
CA ALA A 94 -14.66 1.57 -3.99
C ALA A 94 -13.39 0.75 -3.69
N CYS A 95 -13.15 -0.32 -4.45
CA CYS A 95 -11.91 -1.10 -4.37
C CYS A 95 -10.69 -0.23 -4.71
N TYR A 96 -10.74 0.50 -5.81
CA TYR A 96 -9.67 1.41 -6.22
C TYR A 96 -9.37 2.50 -5.19
N VAL A 97 -10.39 3.14 -4.62
CA VAL A 97 -10.20 4.14 -3.56
C VAL A 97 -9.57 3.52 -2.32
N ARG A 98 -10.01 2.31 -1.92
CA ARG A 98 -9.40 1.58 -0.80
C ARG A 98 -7.95 1.22 -1.07
N GLU A 99 -7.60 0.86 -2.30
CA GLU A 99 -6.23 0.62 -2.70
C GLU A 99 -5.39 1.90 -2.59
N CYS A 100 -5.89 3.03 -3.10
CA CYS A 100 -5.23 4.32 -2.93
C CYS A 100 -4.94 4.64 -1.46
N VAL A 101 -5.90 4.45 -0.57
CA VAL A 101 -5.72 4.65 0.87
C VAL A 101 -4.70 3.66 1.46
N ALA A 102 -4.78 2.38 1.09
CA ALA A 102 -3.87 1.35 1.57
C ALA A 102 -2.43 1.63 1.15
N VAL A 103 -2.19 1.91 -0.13
CA VAL A 103 -0.87 2.25 -0.69
C VAL A 103 -0.35 3.54 -0.06
N PHE A 104 -1.19 4.57 0.06
CA PHE A 104 -0.77 5.84 0.66
C PHE A 104 -0.33 5.64 2.11
N ARG A 105 -1.14 4.94 2.90
CA ARG A 105 -0.83 4.61 4.29
C ARG A 105 0.42 3.74 4.40
N MET A 106 0.61 2.77 3.51
CA MET A 106 1.76 1.88 3.54
C MET A 106 3.06 2.67 3.33
N PHE A 107 3.13 3.43 2.24
CA PHE A 107 4.38 4.02 1.77
C PHE A 107 4.68 5.39 2.36
N ASN A 108 3.66 6.15 2.76
CA ASN A 108 3.86 7.49 3.34
C ASN A 108 3.80 7.48 4.87
N TRP A 109 3.34 6.39 5.50
CA TRP A 109 3.22 6.31 6.95
C TRP A 109 3.89 5.07 7.57
N LEU A 110 3.42 3.87 7.24
CA LEU A 110 3.86 2.65 7.91
C LEU A 110 5.33 2.33 7.67
N GLN A 111 5.75 2.21 6.42
CA GLN A 111 7.13 1.90 6.07
C GLN A 111 8.14 2.95 6.57
N PRO A 112 7.94 4.27 6.34
CA PRO A 112 8.93 5.26 6.76
C PRO A 112 8.99 5.45 8.28
N PHE A 113 7.88 5.35 9.00
CA PHE A 113 7.81 5.78 10.41
C PHE A 113 7.45 4.68 11.41
N ARG A 114 6.80 3.60 10.98
CA ARG A 114 6.35 2.51 11.88
C ARG A 114 7.06 1.19 11.68
N ALA A 115 7.94 1.06 10.68
CA ALA A 115 8.73 -0.15 10.49
C ALA A 115 9.57 -0.53 11.72
N GLY A 116 9.94 0.39 12.61
CA GLY A 116 10.65 0.03 13.85
C GLY A 116 9.79 -0.73 14.88
N ARG A 117 8.46 -0.82 14.68
CA ARG A 117 7.57 -1.47 15.64
C ARG A 117 7.79 -2.98 15.65
N ARG A 118 7.93 -3.51 16.87
CA ARG A 118 7.97 -4.94 17.12
C ARG A 118 6.56 -5.53 17.08
N PHE A 119 6.48 -6.77 16.66
CA PHE A 119 5.27 -7.56 16.73
C PHE A 119 4.91 -7.88 18.18
N VAL A 120 3.61 -7.95 18.45
CA VAL A 120 3.08 -8.36 19.74
C VAL A 120 3.44 -9.83 19.96
N PRO A 121 4.03 -10.22 21.11
CA PRO A 121 4.25 -11.63 21.40
C PRO A 121 2.94 -12.41 21.31
N ALA A 122 2.98 -13.62 20.74
CA ALA A 122 1.84 -14.53 20.84
C ALA A 122 1.49 -14.73 22.33
N ARG A 123 0.19 -14.84 22.66
CA ARG A 123 -0.25 -15.03 24.05
C ARG A 123 0.51 -16.21 24.67
N ALA A 124 1.28 -15.92 25.73
CA ALA A 124 2.01 -16.91 26.51
C ALA A 124 1.01 -17.80 27.27
N GLY A 125 0.61 -18.90 26.63
CA GLY A 125 -0.20 -19.96 27.20
C GLY A 125 0.46 -21.35 27.13
N GLY A 126 1.72 -21.41 26.72
CA GLY A 126 2.53 -22.63 26.74
C GLY A 126 3.83 -22.42 25.97
N ALA A 127 4.90 -23.09 26.41
CA ALA A 127 6.18 -23.08 25.72
C ALA A 127 6.03 -23.50 24.24
N PRO A 128 6.98 -23.13 23.35
CA PRO A 128 6.91 -23.44 21.91
C PRO A 128 6.70 -24.93 21.59
N SER A 129 7.01 -25.83 22.52
CA SER A 129 6.88 -27.28 22.38
C SER A 129 5.54 -27.85 22.85
N ASP A 130 4.68 -27.08 23.53
CA ASP A 130 3.58 -27.65 24.34
C ASP A 130 2.16 -27.35 23.84
N THR A 131 2.00 -26.54 22.78
CA THR A 131 0.67 -26.05 22.35
C THR A 131 0.17 -26.56 20.99
N GLY A 132 0.96 -27.36 20.26
CA GLY A 132 0.56 -27.88 18.94
C GLY A 132 0.30 -26.80 17.88
N ARG A 133 0.72 -25.55 18.12
CA ARG A 133 0.46 -24.40 17.24
C ARG A 133 1.52 -24.31 16.13
N PRO A 134 1.12 -24.21 14.86
CA PRO A 134 2.08 -24.15 13.76
C PRO A 134 2.82 -22.79 13.74
N PRO A 135 4.14 -22.76 13.53
CA PRO A 135 4.87 -21.51 13.36
C PRO A 135 4.42 -20.79 12.08
N LEU A 136 4.23 -19.47 12.16
CA LEU A 136 3.84 -18.63 11.03
C LEU A 136 5.01 -17.77 10.55
N LEU A 137 5.36 -17.92 9.27
CA LEU A 137 6.31 -17.04 8.57
C LEU A 137 5.55 -16.04 7.69
N LEU A 138 5.69 -14.75 8.00
CA LEU A 138 5.06 -13.66 7.24
C LEU A 138 6.02 -13.05 6.22
N VAL A 139 5.81 -13.37 4.93
CA VAL A 139 6.70 -12.95 3.83
C VAL A 139 6.10 -11.76 3.08
N HIS A 140 6.80 -10.63 3.05
CA HIS A 140 6.35 -9.44 2.32
C HIS A 140 6.85 -9.43 0.85
N GLY A 141 6.15 -8.67 -0.01
CA GLY A 141 6.56 -8.47 -1.40
C GLY A 141 7.74 -7.50 -1.57
N TYR A 142 8.25 -7.41 -2.80
CA TYR A 142 9.33 -6.49 -3.18
C TYR A 142 8.96 -5.02 -2.92
N GLY A 143 9.94 -4.22 -2.51
CA GLY A 143 9.76 -2.79 -2.24
C GLY A 143 8.96 -2.47 -0.96
N CYS A 144 8.57 -3.49 -0.21
CA CYS A 144 7.93 -3.38 1.10
C CYS A 144 8.86 -3.80 2.25
N ASN A 145 8.37 -3.67 3.48
CA ASN A 145 9.02 -4.22 4.67
C ASN A 145 7.94 -4.86 5.58
N HIS A 146 8.34 -5.40 6.73
CA HIS A 146 7.44 -6.10 7.66
C HIS A 146 6.30 -5.21 8.21
N ALA A 147 6.34 -3.89 8.02
CA ALA A 147 5.28 -2.99 8.45
C ALA A 147 3.91 -3.34 7.82
N VAL A 148 3.89 -4.04 6.68
CA VAL A 148 2.66 -4.52 6.04
C VAL A 148 1.81 -5.42 6.96
N TRP A 149 2.47 -6.09 7.90
CA TRP A 149 1.81 -7.02 8.80
C TRP A 149 1.33 -6.39 10.10
N LEU A 150 1.63 -5.10 10.37
CA LEU A 150 1.38 -4.49 11.68
C LEU A 150 -0.08 -4.47 12.10
N ASP A 151 -1.02 -4.43 11.15
CA ASP A 151 -2.45 -4.46 11.47
C ASP A 151 -2.99 -5.88 11.62
N LEU A 152 -2.43 -6.84 10.88
CA LEU A 152 -2.87 -8.24 10.91
C LEU A 152 -2.26 -9.01 12.09
N GLN A 153 -1.02 -8.67 12.45
CA GLN A 153 -0.24 -9.41 13.42
C GLN A 153 -0.91 -9.55 14.81
N PRO A 154 -1.59 -8.52 15.36
CA PRO A 154 -2.31 -8.67 16.62
C PRO A 154 -3.45 -9.71 16.56
N ALA A 155 -4.16 -9.78 15.44
CA ALA A 155 -5.24 -10.76 15.24
C ALA A 155 -4.66 -12.18 15.13
N LEU A 156 -3.56 -12.36 14.41
CA LEU A 156 -2.84 -13.64 14.34
C LEU A 156 -2.33 -14.07 15.71
N ALA A 157 -1.69 -13.17 16.46
CA ALA A 157 -1.21 -13.46 17.81
C ALA A 157 -2.33 -13.82 18.79
N ALA A 158 -3.55 -13.30 18.59
CA ALA A 158 -4.72 -13.61 19.39
C ALA A 158 -5.39 -14.95 19.00
N ALA A 159 -5.32 -15.32 17.72
CA ALA A 159 -5.84 -16.60 17.21
C ALA A 159 -5.01 -17.81 17.71
N GLY A 160 -3.74 -17.57 18.07
CA GLY A 160 -2.78 -18.62 18.44
C GLY A 160 -2.07 -19.17 17.22
#